data_AF-A0A482W3G2-F1
#
_entry.id   AF-A0A482W3G2-F1
#
_cell.length_a   1.000
_cell.length_b   1.000
_cell.length_c   1.000
_cell.angle_alpha   90.00
_cell.angle_beta   90.00
_cell.angle_gamma   90.00
#
_symmetry.space_group_name_H-M   'P 1'
#
loop_
_entity.id
_entity.type
_entity.pdbx_description
1 polymer ?
#
loop_
_entity_poly.entity_id
_entity_poly.type
_entity_poly.pdbx_seq_one_letter_code
_entity_poly.pdbx_strand_id
1 'polypeptide(L)'
;MCSDLSEIFHYVQPTLDDFILYDKNKPIPAFEQNDAAAVASLPTENVAKTSILNELSNLQDMVSPSNVLYPGDKIPHYAISSTYKKGEYLDVSIGEIYDLSKFWIYDTFGELKPLMNDLQIFFHNQHNKYLIPELLLEEGLYCTCLYAGEFHRAVLFVDYGTVGNVQSNKIWYLPKQFAKVPCQAIRASLSNIYPAYENQPWNIAALNRFQELITNTPLVAEIVRIIKEDNILEVYLADINNEDNIFYINDVLVKEGHALYID
;
A
#
# COMPACT_ATOMS: atom_id res chain seq x y z
N MET A 1 -1.95 -3.18 -11.15
CA MET A 1 -1.94 -3.81 -9.83
C MET A 1 -0.64 -4.57 -9.63
N CYS A 2 0.16 -4.16 -8.62
CA CYS A 2 1.33 -4.86 -8.10
C CYS A 2 1.11 -6.38 -8.12
N SER A 3 2.13 -7.20 -8.42
CA SER A 3 1.97 -8.67 -8.49
C SER A 3 1.33 -9.29 -7.25
N ASP A 4 1.44 -8.60 -6.12
CA ASP A 4 1.03 -9.11 -4.82
C ASP A 4 -0.37 -8.60 -4.45
N LEU A 5 -1.02 -7.80 -5.32
CA LEU A 5 -2.41 -7.36 -5.10
C LEU A 5 -3.35 -8.55 -5.03
N SER A 6 -3.12 -9.60 -5.83
CA SER A 6 -3.92 -10.83 -5.74
C SER A 6 -3.71 -11.61 -4.44
N GLU A 7 -2.65 -11.35 -3.68
CA GLU A 7 -2.37 -11.94 -2.37
C GLU A 7 -2.97 -11.15 -1.22
N ILE A 8 -3.26 -9.87 -1.43
CA ILE A 8 -3.71 -8.94 -0.37
C ILE A 8 -5.19 -8.54 -0.57
N PHE A 9 -5.64 -8.46 -1.82
CA PHE A 9 -6.98 -8.05 -2.21
C PHE A 9 -7.57 -8.94 -3.32
N HIS A 10 -8.88 -9.09 -3.33
CA HIS A 10 -9.64 -9.46 -4.52
C HIS A 10 -10.21 -8.19 -5.14
N TYR A 11 -10.26 -8.08 -6.45
CA TYR A 11 -10.90 -6.95 -7.11
C TYR A 11 -12.19 -7.35 -7.82
N VAL A 12 -13.13 -6.42 -7.89
CA VAL A 12 -14.35 -6.54 -8.69
C VAL A 12 -14.39 -5.35 -9.63
N GLN A 13 -14.76 -5.61 -10.88
CA GLN A 13 -15.01 -4.59 -11.88
C GLN A 13 -16.52 -4.47 -12.12
N PRO A 14 -17.25 -3.65 -11.33
CA PRO A 14 -18.70 -3.50 -11.49
C PRO A 14 -19.08 -2.73 -12.76
N THR A 15 -18.19 -1.90 -13.29
CA THR A 15 -18.38 -1.13 -14.54
C THR A 15 -17.11 -1.24 -15.39
N LEU A 16 -17.20 -0.91 -16.69
CA LEU A 16 -16.04 -0.99 -17.60
C LEU A 16 -14.85 -0.14 -17.13
N ASP A 17 -15.10 0.91 -16.35
CA ASP A 17 -14.13 1.94 -16.00
C ASP A 17 -13.72 1.92 -14.52
N ASP A 18 -14.39 1.15 -13.65
CA ASP A 18 -14.11 1.11 -12.21
C ASP A 18 -13.65 -0.26 -11.72
N PHE A 19 -12.59 -0.26 -10.93
CA PHE A 19 -12.14 -1.41 -10.16
C PHE A 19 -12.25 -1.12 -8.67
N ILE A 20 -12.91 -2.01 -7.93
CA ILE A 20 -13.05 -1.95 -6.47
C ILE A 20 -12.20 -3.05 -5.87
N LEU A 21 -11.34 -2.70 -4.91
CA LEU A 21 -10.50 -3.62 -4.16
C LEU A 21 -11.17 -4.02 -2.84
N TYR A 22 -11.25 -5.32 -2.57
CA TYR A 22 -11.72 -5.94 -1.33
C TYR A 22 -10.59 -6.70 -0.67
N ASP A 23 -10.50 -6.68 0.66
CA ASP A 23 -9.51 -7.49 1.37
C ASP A 23 -9.67 -8.98 1.01
N LYS A 24 -8.58 -9.66 0.65
CA LYS A 24 -8.60 -11.07 0.24
C LYS A 24 -9.21 -12.00 1.29
N ASN A 25 -9.08 -11.63 2.56
CA ASN A 25 -9.58 -12.42 3.69
C ASN A 25 -11.05 -12.13 4.04
N LYS A 26 -11.70 -11.18 3.35
CA LYS A 26 -13.10 -10.83 3.56
C LYS A 26 -13.94 -11.26 2.34
N PRO A 27 -15.16 -11.79 2.56
CA PRO A 27 -16.05 -12.12 1.45
C PRO A 27 -16.41 -10.85 0.67
N ILE A 28 -16.45 -10.96 -0.66
CA ILE A 28 -16.90 -9.89 -1.55
C ILE A 28 -18.40 -9.64 -1.25
N PRO A 29 -18.83 -8.38 -1.04
CA PRO A 29 -20.24 -8.05 -0.87
C PRO A 29 -21.07 -8.57 -2.06
N ALA A 30 -22.19 -9.22 -1.78
CA ALA A 30 -23.10 -9.66 -2.82
C ALA A 30 -23.66 -8.43 -3.53
N PHE A 31 -23.21 -8.19 -4.76
CA PHE A 31 -23.87 -7.22 -5.64
C PHE A 31 -25.25 -7.78 -5.97
N GLU A 32 -26.31 -7.04 -5.62
CA GLU A 32 -27.67 -7.37 -6.07
C GLU A 32 -27.65 -7.39 -7.60
N GLN A 33 -27.74 -8.59 -8.17
CA GLN A 33 -27.87 -8.80 -9.60
C GLN A 33 -29.22 -8.26 -10.05
N ASN A 34 -29.26 -6.99 -10.44
CA ASN A 34 -30.25 -6.52 -11.40
C ASN A 34 -29.49 -5.74 -12.48
N ASP A 35 -29.62 -6.26 -13.70
CA ASP A 35 -29.09 -5.74 -14.98
C ASP A 35 -27.68 -6.20 -15.41
N ALA A 36 -27.45 -7.51 -15.49
CA ALA A 36 -26.40 -8.07 -16.37
C ALA A 36 -26.74 -9.50 -16.86
N ALA A 37 -27.91 -9.68 -17.48
CA ALA A 37 -28.28 -10.90 -18.18
C ALA A 37 -27.95 -10.78 -19.68
N ALA A 38 -26.68 -11.00 -20.03
CA ALA A 38 -26.14 -11.46 -21.31
C ALA A 38 -24.61 -11.32 -21.14
N VAL A 39 -23.82 -12.38 -21.07
CA VAL A 39 -23.26 -13.01 -22.26
C VAL A 39 -23.03 -14.50 -21.98
N ALA A 40 -23.79 -15.33 -22.68
CA ALA A 40 -23.43 -16.72 -22.92
C ALA A 40 -22.19 -16.77 -23.82
N SER A 41 -21.25 -17.65 -23.46
CA SER A 41 -20.21 -18.26 -24.29
C SER A 41 -20.13 -17.79 -25.76
N LEU A 42 -19.09 -17.01 -26.10
CA LEU A 42 -18.67 -16.76 -27.47
C LEU A 42 -17.29 -17.42 -27.73
N PRO A 43 -17.13 -18.19 -28.83
CA PRO A 43 -15.86 -18.81 -29.21
C PRO A 43 -14.98 -17.87 -30.06
N THR A 44 -13.66 -17.96 -29.82
CA THR A 44 -12.55 -17.51 -30.69
C THR A 44 -12.47 -16.02 -31.06
N GLU A 45 -11.91 -15.21 -30.15
CA GLU A 45 -11.27 -13.91 -30.44
C GLU A 45 -9.83 -13.89 -29.95
N ASN A 46 -8.95 -14.73 -30.50
CA ASN A 46 -7.50 -14.62 -30.21
C ASN A 46 -6.78 -13.74 -31.23
N VAL A 47 -7.19 -13.72 -32.50
CA VAL A 47 -6.44 -13.01 -33.55
C VAL A 47 -6.65 -11.49 -33.50
N ALA A 48 -7.88 -11.02 -33.24
CA ALA A 48 -8.18 -9.59 -33.14
C ALA A 48 -7.60 -8.94 -31.88
N LYS A 49 -7.66 -9.63 -30.73
CA LYS A 49 -6.98 -9.19 -29.49
C LYS A 49 -5.47 -9.12 -29.68
N THR A 50 -4.84 -10.12 -30.30
CA THR A 50 -3.40 -10.08 -30.55
C THR A 50 -3.00 -8.95 -31.51
N SER A 51 -3.81 -8.66 -32.54
CA SER A 51 -3.55 -7.53 -33.45
C SER A 51 -3.64 -6.18 -32.73
N ILE A 52 -4.68 -5.98 -31.91
CA ILE A 52 -4.88 -4.75 -31.14
C ILE A 52 -3.80 -4.60 -30.06
N LEU A 53 -3.44 -5.68 -29.37
CA LEU A 53 -2.34 -5.70 -28.39
C LEU A 53 -1.00 -5.37 -29.04
N ASN A 54 -0.73 -5.89 -30.24
CA ASN A 54 0.48 -5.55 -31.00
C ASN A 54 0.47 -4.09 -31.51
N GLU A 55 -0.70 -3.56 -31.87
CA GLU A 55 -0.84 -2.14 -32.24
C GLU A 55 -0.68 -1.22 -31.02
N LEU A 56 -1.23 -1.59 -29.87
CA LEU A 56 -1.08 -0.88 -28.59
C LEU A 56 0.36 -0.93 -28.07
N SER A 57 1.03 -2.07 -28.17
CA SER A 57 2.45 -2.19 -27.79
C SER A 57 3.33 -1.30 -28.67
N ASN A 58 3.06 -1.29 -29.99
CA ASN A 58 3.76 -0.40 -30.91
C ASN A 58 3.49 1.09 -30.61
N LEU A 59 2.28 1.45 -30.19
CA LEU A 59 1.95 2.81 -29.74
C LEU A 59 2.64 3.18 -28.43
N GLN A 60 2.74 2.25 -27.47
CA GLN A 60 3.43 2.45 -26.21
C GLN A 60 4.92 2.71 -26.41
N ASP A 61 5.57 1.98 -27.32
CA ASP A 61 6.98 2.17 -27.70
C ASP A 61 7.24 3.50 -28.42
N MET A 62 6.25 4.06 -29.13
CA MET A 62 6.36 5.35 -29.82
C MET A 62 6.09 6.55 -28.92
N VAL A 63 5.27 6.40 -27.87
CA VAL A 63 4.73 7.52 -27.06
C VAL A 63 5.35 7.59 -25.66
N SER A 64 5.82 6.48 -25.09
CA SER A 64 6.33 6.46 -23.72
C SER A 64 7.77 6.96 -23.63
N PRO A 65 8.14 7.76 -22.62
CA PRO A 65 9.53 8.13 -22.39
C PRO A 65 10.38 6.88 -22.07
N SER A 66 11.59 6.76 -22.62
CA SER A 66 12.43 5.56 -22.47
C SER A 66 12.95 5.30 -21.06
N ASN A 67 12.86 6.29 -20.17
CA ASN A 67 13.37 6.26 -18.80
C ASN A 67 12.32 5.88 -17.76
N VAL A 68 11.19 5.26 -18.16
CA VAL A 68 10.07 4.94 -17.25
C VAL A 68 9.94 3.45 -16.99
N LEU A 69 9.22 3.08 -15.93
CA LEU A 69 8.85 1.69 -15.67
C LEU A 69 7.77 1.21 -16.64
N TYR A 70 7.82 -0.08 -16.95
CA TYR A 70 6.86 -0.79 -17.78
C TYR A 70 6.17 -1.90 -16.97
N PRO A 71 5.04 -2.45 -17.45
CA PRO A 71 4.42 -3.61 -16.83
C PRO A 71 5.42 -4.74 -16.62
N GLY A 72 5.44 -5.32 -15.41
CA GLY A 72 6.39 -6.37 -15.02
C GLY A 72 7.66 -5.86 -14.32
N ASP A 73 8.02 -4.58 -14.48
CA ASP A 73 9.07 -3.97 -13.66
C ASP A 73 8.70 -4.01 -12.17
N LYS A 74 9.74 -4.03 -11.31
CA LYS A 74 9.58 -4.10 -9.86
C LYS A 74 10.28 -2.94 -9.17
N ILE A 75 9.62 -2.39 -8.16
CA ILE A 75 10.28 -1.59 -7.12
C ILE A 75 10.62 -2.57 -5.99
N PRO A 76 11.88 -2.66 -5.55
CA PRO A 76 12.25 -3.59 -4.48
C PRO A 76 11.52 -3.21 -3.18
N HIS A 77 11.06 -4.21 -2.43
CA HIS A 77 10.60 -3.98 -1.06
C HIS A 77 11.79 -3.83 -0.11
N TYR A 78 11.57 -3.11 0.99
CA TYR A 78 12.57 -3.02 2.04
C TYR A 78 12.87 -4.42 2.61
N ALA A 79 14.13 -4.82 2.60
CA ALA A 79 14.55 -6.18 2.95
C ALA A 79 14.69 -6.34 4.48
N ILE A 80 13.56 -6.40 5.19
CA ILE A 80 13.52 -6.32 6.66
C ILE A 80 14.40 -7.39 7.33
N SER A 81 14.42 -8.60 6.79
CA SER A 81 15.10 -9.74 7.41
C SER A 81 16.63 -9.68 7.34
N SER A 82 17.16 -8.89 6.41
CA SER A 82 18.59 -8.61 6.29
C SER A 82 18.99 -7.32 7.00
N THR A 83 18.05 -6.38 7.16
CA THR A 83 18.30 -5.08 7.78
C THR A 83 18.18 -5.13 9.30
N TYR A 84 17.15 -5.79 9.82
CA TYR A 84 16.81 -5.75 11.24
C TYR A 84 16.92 -7.10 11.92
N LYS A 85 16.99 -7.07 13.25
CA LYS A 85 17.00 -8.23 14.14
C LYS A 85 15.98 -8.09 15.25
N LYS A 86 15.58 -9.23 15.81
CA LYS A 86 14.78 -9.27 17.03
C LYS A 86 15.48 -8.50 18.16
N GLY A 87 14.72 -7.67 18.87
CA GLY A 87 15.17 -6.83 19.98
C GLY A 87 15.79 -5.50 19.56
N GLU A 88 15.85 -5.21 18.26
CA GLU A 88 16.23 -3.88 17.78
C GLU A 88 15.05 -2.92 17.84
N TYR A 89 15.37 -1.63 17.90
CA TYR A 89 14.43 -0.53 17.97
C TYR A 89 14.53 0.30 16.68
N LEU A 90 13.39 0.78 16.19
CA LEU A 90 13.28 1.62 15.02
C LEU A 90 12.41 2.84 15.31
N ASP A 91 12.89 4.03 15.00
CA ASP A 91 12.07 5.24 15.00
C ASP A 91 11.11 5.19 13.81
N VAL A 92 9.81 5.13 14.10
CA VAL A 92 8.78 4.91 13.09
C VAL A 92 7.73 6.00 13.10
N SER A 93 7.23 6.26 11.91
CA SER A 93 5.96 6.93 11.70
C SER A 93 4.96 5.90 11.19
N ILE A 94 3.68 6.07 11.54
CA ILE A 94 2.62 5.16 11.12
C ILE A 94 2.02 5.65 9.80
N GLY A 95 1.94 4.75 8.83
CA GLY A 95 1.23 4.94 7.56
C GLY A 95 -0.22 4.49 7.65
N GLU A 96 -0.67 3.72 6.67
CA GLU A 96 -2.04 3.22 6.60
C GLU A 96 -2.34 2.19 7.69
N ILE A 97 -3.57 2.22 8.22
CA ILE A 97 -4.00 1.35 9.31
C ILE A 97 -5.29 0.66 8.89
N TYR A 98 -5.27 -0.67 8.80
CA TYR A 98 -6.47 -1.46 8.59
C TYR A 98 -7.02 -1.94 9.93
N ASP A 99 -6.12 -2.49 10.76
CA ASP A 99 -6.37 -2.80 12.16
C ASP A 99 -5.03 -2.93 12.90
N LEU A 100 -5.08 -3.31 14.18
CA LEU A 100 -3.90 -3.44 15.05
C LEU A 100 -3.00 -4.64 14.67
N SER A 101 -3.48 -5.55 13.82
CA SER A 101 -2.73 -6.69 13.26
C SER A 101 -2.26 -6.44 11.82
N LYS A 102 -2.69 -5.32 11.19
CA LYS A 102 -2.34 -4.97 9.82
C LYS A 102 -2.30 -3.45 9.67
N PHE A 103 -1.11 -2.88 9.81
CA PHE A 103 -0.82 -1.49 9.51
C PHE A 103 0.55 -1.37 8.86
N TRP A 104 0.90 -0.17 8.40
CA TRP A 104 2.19 0.11 7.78
C TRP A 104 2.98 1.10 8.63
N ILE A 105 4.29 0.89 8.68
CA ILE A 105 5.26 1.78 9.30
C ILE A 105 6.32 2.17 8.28
N TYR A 106 6.96 3.30 8.50
CA TYR A 106 8.14 3.71 7.75
C TYR A 106 9.13 4.37 8.69
N ASP A 107 10.42 4.21 8.37
CA ASP A 107 11.51 4.81 9.13
C ASP A 107 11.40 6.34 9.08
N THR A 108 11.28 6.97 10.25
CA THR A 108 11.13 8.43 10.38
C THR A 108 12.34 9.18 9.81
N PHE A 109 13.53 8.58 9.86
CA PHE A 109 14.78 9.17 9.38
C PHE A 109 15.26 8.55 8.06
N GLY A 110 14.42 7.71 7.44
CA GLY A 110 14.74 7.00 6.20
C GLY A 110 14.63 7.86 4.93
N GLU A 111 14.58 7.17 3.80
CA GLU A 111 14.65 7.76 2.46
C GLU A 111 13.30 8.30 1.93
N LEU A 112 12.22 8.12 2.69
CA LEU A 112 10.87 8.53 2.27
C LEU A 112 10.79 10.05 2.00
N LYS A 113 11.25 10.88 2.93
CA LYS A 113 11.17 12.33 2.80
C LYS A 113 12.01 12.85 1.62
N PRO A 114 13.29 12.46 1.45
CA PRO A 114 14.06 12.77 0.25
C PRO A 114 13.35 12.35 -1.04
N LEU A 115 12.86 11.11 -1.11
CA LEU A 115 12.13 10.58 -2.28
C LEU A 115 10.91 11.44 -2.64
N MET A 116 10.07 11.79 -1.65
CA MET A 116 8.88 12.59 -1.88
C MET A 116 9.21 14.00 -2.35
N ASN A 117 10.25 14.62 -1.79
CA ASN A 117 10.75 15.93 -2.24
C ASN A 117 11.21 15.88 -3.71
N ASP A 118 12.00 14.85 -4.08
CA ASP A 118 12.51 14.71 -5.43
C ASP A 118 11.37 14.46 -6.44
N LEU A 119 10.34 13.70 -6.06
CA LEU A 119 9.13 13.52 -6.86
C LEU A 119 8.41 14.85 -7.09
N GLN A 120 8.22 15.65 -6.03
CA GLN A 120 7.59 16.97 -6.17
C GLN A 120 8.37 17.83 -7.15
N ILE A 121 9.67 18.01 -6.91
CA ILE A 121 10.53 18.86 -7.75
C ILE A 121 10.47 18.42 -9.22
N PHE A 122 10.52 17.11 -9.46
CA PHE A 122 10.52 16.58 -10.82
C PHE A 122 9.18 16.81 -11.53
N PHE A 123 8.08 16.40 -10.92
CA PHE A 123 6.77 16.41 -11.57
C PHE A 123 6.16 17.81 -11.67
N HIS A 124 6.42 18.72 -10.73
CA HIS A 124 6.02 20.12 -10.88
C HIS A 124 6.58 20.75 -12.17
N ASN A 125 7.77 20.33 -12.61
CA ASN A 125 8.42 20.86 -13.80
C ASN A 125 8.16 20.05 -15.08
N GLN A 126 7.85 18.76 -14.97
CA GLN A 126 7.89 17.85 -16.12
C GLN A 126 6.67 16.94 -16.30
N HIS A 127 5.64 17.01 -15.44
CA HIS A 127 4.50 16.07 -15.46
C HIS A 127 3.87 15.89 -16.85
N ASN A 128 3.70 16.95 -17.64
CA ASN A 128 3.12 16.87 -18.98
C ASN A 128 3.82 15.86 -19.93
N LYS A 129 5.12 15.60 -19.72
CA LYS A 129 5.89 14.66 -20.55
C LYS A 129 5.68 13.20 -20.17
N TYR A 130 5.08 12.94 -19.02
CA TYR A 130 4.96 11.61 -18.44
C TYR A 130 3.51 11.16 -18.30
N LEU A 131 2.52 11.92 -18.81
CA LEU A 131 1.11 11.56 -18.67
C LEU A 131 0.88 10.21 -19.34
N ILE A 132 0.20 9.29 -18.65
CA ILE A 132 -0.18 8.01 -19.24
C ILE A 132 -1.50 8.20 -19.99
N PRO A 133 -1.55 7.95 -21.31
CA PRO A 133 -2.82 7.87 -22.02
C PRO A 133 -3.70 6.78 -21.41
N GLU A 134 -4.99 7.04 -21.25
CA GLU A 134 -5.93 6.10 -20.60
C GLU A 134 -5.95 4.71 -21.25
N LEU A 135 -5.79 4.66 -22.58
CA LEU A 135 -5.69 3.41 -23.35
C LEU A 135 -4.44 2.57 -23.06
N LEU A 136 -3.42 3.16 -22.43
CA LEU A 136 -2.15 2.50 -22.06
C LEU A 136 -2.05 2.24 -20.55
N LEU A 137 -3.11 2.52 -19.79
CA LEU A 137 -3.18 2.14 -18.38
C LEU A 137 -3.38 0.63 -18.29
N GLU A 138 -2.41 -0.04 -17.67
CA GLU A 138 -2.41 -1.49 -17.57
C GLU A 138 -2.24 -1.98 -16.13
N GLU A 139 -2.85 -3.13 -15.86
CA GLU A 139 -2.68 -3.81 -14.59
C GLU A 139 -1.21 -4.22 -14.41
N GLY A 140 -0.52 -3.56 -13.48
CA GLY A 140 0.82 -3.94 -13.01
C GLY A 140 1.84 -2.85 -13.20
N LEU A 141 1.46 -1.81 -13.93
CA LEU A 141 2.29 -0.64 -14.15
C LEU A 141 2.43 0.19 -12.88
N TYR A 142 3.67 0.33 -12.40
CA TYR A 142 4.00 1.35 -11.40
C TYR A 142 3.94 2.74 -12.03
N CYS A 143 3.20 3.63 -11.40
CA CYS A 143 2.99 4.99 -11.88
C CYS A 143 3.28 6.01 -10.77
N THR A 144 3.22 7.28 -11.13
CA THR A 144 3.11 8.40 -10.21
C THR A 144 1.68 8.91 -10.28
N CYS A 145 1.11 9.32 -9.16
CA CYS A 145 -0.22 9.93 -9.11
C CYS A 145 -0.23 11.20 -8.27
N LEU A 146 -1.27 12.02 -8.42
CA LEU A 146 -1.48 13.22 -7.60
C LEU A 146 -2.54 12.91 -6.55
N TYR A 147 -2.14 12.92 -5.28
CA TYR A 147 -3.01 12.64 -4.14
C TYR A 147 -2.86 13.74 -3.10
N ALA A 148 -3.99 14.26 -2.61
CA ALA A 148 -4.02 15.40 -1.68
C ALA A 148 -3.18 16.62 -2.12
N GLY A 149 -2.93 16.80 -3.43
CA GLY A 149 -2.14 17.91 -3.98
C GLY A 149 -0.66 17.61 -4.18
N GLU A 150 -0.18 16.43 -3.78
CA GLU A 150 1.23 16.02 -3.85
C GLU A 150 1.42 14.81 -4.78
N PHE A 151 2.59 14.69 -5.40
CA PHE A 151 2.94 13.56 -6.26
C PHE A 151 3.46 12.38 -5.44
N HIS A 152 2.94 11.18 -5.71
CA HIS A 152 3.34 9.96 -5.01
C HIS A 152 3.57 8.80 -5.98
N ARG A 153 4.43 7.84 -5.62
CA ARG A 153 4.50 6.55 -6.32
C ARG A 153 3.22 5.76 -6.05
N ALA A 154 2.61 5.22 -7.11
CA ALA A 154 1.28 4.65 -7.08
C ALA A 154 1.21 3.29 -7.81
N VAL A 155 0.58 2.32 -7.13
CA VAL A 155 -0.34 1.26 -7.62
C VAL A 155 -1.21 0.80 -6.43
N LEU A 156 -0.54 0.62 -5.30
CA LEU A 156 -0.95 0.93 -3.93
C LEU A 156 0.02 2.05 -3.52
N PHE A 157 -0.28 2.97 -2.61
CA PHE A 157 0.74 3.97 -2.21
C PHE A 157 1.86 3.23 -1.47
N VAL A 158 2.83 2.68 -2.20
CA VAL A 158 3.82 1.68 -1.72
C VAL A 158 4.72 2.21 -0.63
N ASP A 159 4.69 3.52 -0.44
CA ASP A 159 5.45 4.28 0.53
C ASP A 159 4.69 4.56 1.83
N TYR A 160 3.38 4.36 1.83
CA TYR A 160 2.49 4.61 2.97
C TYR A 160 1.56 3.43 3.32
N GLY A 161 1.32 2.49 2.41
CA GLY A 161 0.35 1.40 2.57
C GLY A 161 -1.09 1.76 2.17
N THR A 162 -1.34 3.03 1.85
CA THR A 162 -2.67 3.55 1.50
C THR A 162 -3.18 2.95 0.20
N VAL A 163 -4.49 2.68 0.15
CA VAL A 163 -5.22 2.36 -1.07
C VAL A 163 -6.15 3.53 -1.37
N GLY A 164 -6.07 4.06 -2.58
CA GLY A 164 -6.91 5.19 -2.98
C GLY A 164 -7.22 5.15 -4.47
N ASN A 165 -8.40 5.66 -4.81
CA ASN A 165 -8.79 5.86 -6.20
C ASN A 165 -8.21 7.18 -6.70
N VAL A 166 -7.65 7.16 -7.92
CA VAL A 166 -7.12 8.35 -8.57
C VAL A 166 -7.68 8.43 -9.99
N GLN A 167 -8.00 9.65 -10.40
CA GLN A 167 -8.50 9.91 -11.76
C GLN A 167 -7.42 9.56 -12.79
N SER A 168 -7.79 8.91 -13.89
CA SER A 168 -6.86 8.48 -14.94
C SER A 168 -6.01 9.63 -15.49
N ASN A 169 -6.58 10.83 -15.60
CA ASN A 169 -5.88 12.05 -16.02
C ASN A 169 -4.89 12.64 -14.99
N LYS A 170 -4.73 11.99 -13.83
CA LYS A 170 -3.77 12.33 -12.77
C LYS A 170 -2.81 11.17 -12.50
N ILE A 171 -2.49 10.41 -13.56
CA ILE A 171 -1.57 9.29 -13.52
C ILE A 171 -0.48 9.53 -14.56
N TRP A 172 0.77 9.40 -14.12
CA TRP A 172 1.96 9.59 -14.93
C TRP A 172 2.87 8.37 -14.86
N TYR A 173 3.61 8.09 -15.92
CA TYR A 173 4.65 7.07 -15.92
C TYR A 173 5.67 7.38 -14.82
N LEU A 174 6.10 6.36 -14.06
CA LEU A 174 7.11 6.51 -13.03
C LEU A 174 8.52 6.39 -13.64
N PRO A 175 9.36 7.43 -13.58
CA PRO A 175 10.74 7.33 -14.03
C PRO A 175 11.56 6.31 -13.21
N LYS A 176 12.37 5.48 -13.90
CA LYS A 176 13.21 4.44 -13.31
C LYS A 176 14.13 4.93 -12.20
N GLN A 177 14.52 6.21 -12.21
CA GLN A 177 15.35 6.78 -11.15
C GLN A 177 14.69 6.75 -9.77
N PHE A 178 13.36 6.91 -9.70
CA PHE A 178 12.59 6.88 -8.46
C PHE A 178 12.28 5.44 -8.00
N ALA A 179 12.51 4.45 -8.86
CA ALA A 179 12.39 3.02 -8.53
C ALA A 179 13.63 2.47 -7.83
N LYS A 180 14.73 3.23 -7.78
CA LYS A 180 15.98 2.82 -7.11
C LYS A 180 15.86 2.83 -5.60
N VAL A 181 14.99 3.69 -5.06
CA VAL A 181 14.63 3.71 -3.64
C VAL A 181 13.60 2.60 -3.41
N PRO A 182 13.80 1.66 -2.47
CA PRO A 182 12.81 0.63 -2.17
C PRO A 182 11.44 1.19 -1.78
N CYS A 183 10.39 0.38 -1.83
CA CYS A 183 9.10 0.71 -1.20
C CYS A 183 9.35 1.02 0.29
N GLN A 184 8.90 2.18 0.75
CA GLN A 184 9.21 2.66 2.10
C GLN A 184 8.27 2.11 3.17
N ALA A 185 7.06 1.70 2.80
CA ALA A 185 6.10 1.15 3.75
C ALA A 185 6.46 -0.31 4.09
N ILE A 186 6.61 -0.59 5.38
CA ILE A 186 6.83 -1.92 5.93
C ILE A 186 5.55 -2.35 6.64
N ARG A 187 5.04 -3.54 6.33
CA ARG A 187 3.86 -4.07 7.00
C ARG A 187 4.21 -4.46 8.43
N ALA A 188 3.36 -4.08 9.38
CA ALA A 188 3.53 -4.33 10.79
C ALA A 188 2.23 -4.81 11.46
N SER A 189 2.42 -5.40 12.64
CA SER A 189 1.35 -5.81 13.56
C SER A 189 1.80 -5.59 15.01
N LEU A 190 0.84 -5.31 15.90
CA LEU A 190 1.12 -5.20 17.33
C LEU A 190 1.31 -6.60 17.91
N SER A 191 2.47 -6.82 18.52
CA SER A 191 2.84 -8.11 19.11
C SER A 191 2.06 -8.39 20.40
N ASN A 192 1.81 -9.67 20.66
CA ASN A 192 1.28 -10.21 21.93
C ASN A 192 -0.07 -9.64 22.39
N ILE A 193 -0.81 -8.98 21.49
CA ILE A 193 -2.16 -8.50 21.78
C ILE A 193 -3.16 -8.98 20.72
N TYR A 194 -4.39 -9.21 21.17
CA TYR A 194 -5.49 -9.73 20.35
C TYR A 194 -6.78 -8.95 20.62
N PRO A 195 -7.78 -9.03 19.72
CA PRO A 195 -9.08 -8.41 19.94
C PRO A 195 -9.67 -8.76 21.31
N ALA A 196 -10.33 -7.78 21.94
CA ALA A 196 -10.89 -7.91 23.28
C ALA A 196 -11.88 -9.09 23.46
N TYR A 197 -12.43 -9.59 22.35
CA TYR A 197 -13.34 -10.72 22.32
C TYR A 197 -12.73 -11.82 21.45
N GLU A 198 -12.66 -13.03 22.00
CA GLU A 198 -12.11 -14.20 21.32
C GLU A 198 -12.86 -14.48 20.00
N ASN A 199 -12.11 -14.83 18.94
CA ASN A 199 -12.65 -15.10 17.60
C ASN A 199 -13.43 -13.94 16.97
N GLN A 200 -13.19 -12.71 17.40
CA GLN A 200 -13.75 -11.50 16.78
C GLN A 200 -12.65 -10.65 16.14
N PRO A 201 -12.97 -9.86 15.10
CA PRO A 201 -12.04 -8.86 14.58
C PRO A 201 -11.82 -7.74 15.61
N TRP A 202 -10.77 -6.94 15.40
CA TRP A 202 -10.58 -5.68 16.12
C TRP A 202 -11.82 -4.81 15.98
N ASN A 203 -12.39 -4.39 17.11
CA ASN A 203 -13.56 -3.53 17.09
C ASN A 203 -13.16 -2.07 16.79
N ILE A 204 -14.15 -1.28 16.37
CA ILE A 204 -13.93 0.13 15.98
C ILE A 204 -13.38 0.95 17.15
N ALA A 205 -13.78 0.64 18.40
CA ALA A 205 -13.28 1.36 19.57
C ALA A 205 -11.76 1.15 19.79
N ALA A 206 -11.26 -0.07 19.61
CA ALA A 206 -9.83 -0.38 19.66
C ALA A 206 -9.06 0.31 18.53
N LEU A 207 -9.61 0.32 17.31
CA LEU A 207 -9.01 1.02 16.18
C LEU A 207 -8.94 2.53 16.41
N ASN A 208 -10.03 3.15 16.86
CA ASN A 208 -10.07 4.58 17.17
C ASN A 208 -9.07 4.93 18.27
N ARG A 209 -9.01 4.12 19.33
CA ARG A 209 -8.08 4.36 20.42
C ARG A 209 -6.63 4.22 19.97
N PHE A 210 -6.33 3.21 19.16
CA PHE A 210 -5.02 3.06 18.55
C PHE A 210 -4.66 4.30 17.71
N GLN A 211 -5.57 4.77 16.85
CA GLN A 211 -5.38 5.98 16.05
C GLN A 211 -5.11 7.22 16.92
N GLU A 212 -5.85 7.43 18.01
CA GLU A 212 -5.63 8.53 18.94
C GLU A 212 -4.22 8.53 19.54
N LEU A 213 -3.71 7.35 19.91
CA LEU A 213 -2.40 7.22 20.56
C LEU A 213 -1.22 7.48 19.61
N ILE A 214 -1.41 7.27 18.30
CA ILE A 214 -0.35 7.38 17.30
C ILE A 214 -0.42 8.63 16.42
N THR A 215 -1.55 9.34 16.44
CA THR A 215 -1.79 10.48 15.54
C THR A 215 -0.82 11.63 15.86
N ASN A 216 -0.04 12.04 14.86
CA ASN A 216 0.97 13.11 14.96
C ASN A 216 2.06 12.85 16.00
N THR A 217 2.33 11.58 16.31
CA THR A 217 3.30 11.18 17.34
C THR A 217 4.38 10.32 16.69
N PRO A 218 5.66 10.74 16.69
CA PRO A 218 6.78 9.85 16.37
C PRO A 218 6.85 8.73 17.41
N LEU A 219 6.99 7.48 16.98
CA LEU A 219 7.01 6.33 17.88
C LEU A 219 8.32 5.56 17.73
N VAL A 220 8.60 4.72 18.71
CA VAL A 220 9.66 3.72 18.62
C VAL A 220 9.01 2.34 18.54
N ALA A 221 9.38 1.57 17.51
CA ALA A 221 9.00 0.18 17.35
C ALA A 221 10.11 -0.73 17.88
N GLU A 222 9.81 -1.55 18.89
CA GLU A 222 10.66 -2.68 19.28
C GLU A 222 10.29 -3.91 18.45
N ILE A 223 11.28 -4.50 17.77
CA ILE A 223 11.05 -5.65 16.88
C ILE A 223 11.01 -6.95 17.69
N VAL A 224 9.82 -7.52 17.84
CA VAL A 224 9.61 -8.78 18.57
C VAL A 224 9.83 -9.99 17.67
N ARG A 225 9.31 -9.93 16.44
CA ARG A 225 9.42 -11.01 15.45
C ARG A 225 9.49 -10.45 14.03
N ILE A 226 10.20 -11.18 13.17
CA ILE A 226 10.30 -10.90 11.73
C ILE A 226 9.71 -12.11 11.01
N ILE A 227 8.57 -11.92 10.34
CA ILE A 227 7.93 -12.94 9.49
C ILE A 227 8.49 -12.73 8.08
N LYS A 228 9.40 -13.61 7.66
CA LYS A 228 10.23 -13.40 6.46
C LYS A 228 9.44 -13.62 5.18
N GLU A 229 8.53 -14.60 5.21
CA GLU A 229 7.74 -15.05 4.08
C GLU A 229 6.85 -13.92 3.55
N ASP A 230 6.25 -13.15 4.46
CA ASP A 230 5.29 -12.07 4.15
C ASP A 230 5.88 -10.66 4.30
N ASN A 231 7.17 -10.55 4.64
CA ASN A 231 7.85 -9.29 4.94
C ASN A 231 7.11 -8.44 6.00
N ILE A 232 6.75 -9.05 7.13
CA ILE A 232 6.01 -8.42 8.24
C ILE A 232 6.87 -8.31 9.49
N LEU A 233 6.78 -7.15 10.17
CA LEU A 233 7.31 -6.95 11.52
C LEU A 233 6.20 -7.09 12.56
N GLU A 234 6.46 -7.88 13.60
CA GLU A 234 5.64 -7.82 14.83
C GLU A 234 6.38 -6.97 15.85
N VAL A 235 5.70 -5.96 16.35
CA VAL A 235 6.33 -4.90 17.12
C VAL A 235 5.56 -4.56 18.39
N TYR A 236 6.30 -4.10 19.39
CA TYR A 236 5.75 -3.21 20.40
C TYR A 236 5.94 -1.77 19.94
N LEU A 237 4.93 -0.93 20.09
CA LEU A 237 5.06 0.50 19.83
C LEU A 237 5.10 1.27 21.14
N ALA A 238 6.06 2.19 21.26
CA ALA A 238 6.21 3.07 22.41
C ALA A 238 6.16 4.53 21.99
N ASP A 239 5.43 5.34 22.77
CA ASP A 239 5.58 6.79 22.75
C ASP A 239 6.63 7.18 23.80
N ILE A 240 7.71 7.78 23.33
CA ILE A 240 8.83 8.22 24.16
C ILE A 240 9.02 9.75 24.12
N ASN A 241 8.06 10.50 23.58
CA ASN A 241 8.22 11.95 23.35
C ASN A 241 8.17 12.77 24.66
N ASN A 242 7.67 12.18 25.75
CA ASN A 242 7.67 12.77 27.08
C ASN A 242 8.46 11.88 28.05
N GLU A 243 9.63 12.36 28.48
CA GLU A 243 10.52 11.62 29.39
C GLU A 243 9.85 11.25 30.72
N ASP A 244 8.88 12.04 31.18
CA ASP A 244 8.12 11.78 32.42
C ASP A 244 6.93 10.83 32.19
N ASN A 245 6.59 10.52 30.94
CA ASN A 245 5.43 9.69 30.57
C ASN A 245 5.72 8.84 29.33
N ILE A 246 6.70 7.95 29.45
CA ILE A 246 6.98 6.92 28.44
C ILE A 246 6.02 5.76 28.63
N PHE A 247 5.37 5.31 27.55
CA PHE A 247 4.46 4.16 27.61
C PHE A 247 4.44 3.36 26.31
N TYR A 248 4.12 2.07 26.45
CA TYR A 248 3.80 1.21 25.33
C TYR A 248 2.33 1.33 24.97
N ILE A 249 2.05 1.50 23.67
CA ILE A 249 0.70 1.56 23.13
C ILE A 249 -0.04 0.23 23.38
N ASN A 250 0.66 -0.90 23.25
CA ASN A 250 0.12 -2.23 23.57
C ASN A 250 -0.42 -2.29 25.00
N ASP A 251 0.34 -1.78 25.97
CA ASP A 251 -0.06 -1.76 27.38
C ASP A 251 -1.31 -0.90 27.61
N VAL A 252 -1.39 0.27 26.98
CA VAL A 252 -2.54 1.17 27.10
C VAL A 252 -3.80 0.49 26.56
N LEU A 253 -3.71 -0.11 25.38
CA LEU A 253 -4.83 -0.83 24.75
C LEU A 253 -5.32 -1.99 25.63
N VAL A 254 -4.42 -2.72 26.28
CA VAL A 254 -4.79 -3.81 27.20
C VAL A 254 -5.41 -3.27 28.48
N LYS A 255 -4.79 -2.26 29.11
CA LYS A 255 -5.28 -1.66 30.37
C LYS A 255 -6.66 -1.04 30.22
N GLU A 256 -6.96 -0.47 29.06
CA GLU A 256 -8.25 0.14 28.75
C GLU A 256 -9.29 -0.87 28.24
N GLY A 257 -8.92 -2.15 28.10
CA GLY A 257 -9.84 -3.22 27.67
C GLY A 257 -10.12 -3.26 26.17
N HIS A 258 -9.30 -2.58 25.36
CA HIS A 258 -9.36 -2.63 23.90
C HIS A 258 -8.69 -3.89 23.32
N ALA A 259 -7.80 -4.52 24.08
CA ALA A 259 -7.09 -5.73 23.69
C ALA A 259 -6.93 -6.71 24.86
N LEU A 260 -6.74 -7.99 24.52
CA LEU A 260 -6.26 -9.01 25.46
C LEU A 260 -4.77 -9.23 25.22
N TYR A 261 -4.02 -9.41 26.30
CA TYR A 261 -2.60 -9.75 26.25
C TYR A 261 -2.40 -11.26 26.37
N ILE A 262 -1.45 -11.81 25.62
CA ILE A 262 -1.03 -13.21 25.72
C ILE A 262 0.49 -13.25 25.93
N ASP A 263 0.90 -13.89 27.04
CA ASP A 263 2.29 -14.20 27.39
C ASP A 263 2.97 -15.16 26.41
#